data_AF-A0A399YHS3-F1
#
_entry.id   AF-A0A399YHS3-F1
#
_cell.length_a   1.000
_cell.length_b   1.000
_cell.length_c   1.000
_cell.angle_alpha   90.00
_cell.angle_beta   90.00
_cell.angle_gamma   90.00
#
_symmetry.space_group_name_H-M   'P 1'
#
loop_
_entity.id
_entity.type
_entity.pdbx_description
1 polymer ?
#
loop_
_entity_poly.entity_id
_entity_poly.type
_entity_poly.pdbx_seq_one_letter_code
_entity_poly.pdbx_strand_id
1 'polypeptide(L)' 'MAGHGAARQNGRHGKHARYGIERRGKAAFEKRALSDAEKQRLKNAPTKCPSCASPLAAPILRGQTEIKCPACGTVTRF' A
#
# COMPACT_ATOMS: atom_id res chain seq x y z
N MET A 1 -63.63 28.07 3.66
CA MET A 1 -62.71 27.62 2.59
C MET A 1 -61.72 28.74 2.29
N ALA A 2 -60.47 28.39 1.92
CA ALA A 2 -59.33 29.25 1.54
C ALA A 2 -58.45 29.83 2.66
N GLY A 3 -57.13 29.61 2.55
CA GLY A 3 -56.10 30.27 3.36
C GLY A 3 -54.77 29.53 3.42
N HIS A 4 -54.06 29.42 2.29
CA HIS A 4 -52.66 28.97 2.19
C HIS A 4 -51.74 29.82 3.09
N GLY A 5 -50.71 29.23 3.72
CA GLY A 5 -49.75 30.06 4.46
C GLY A 5 -48.58 29.35 5.15
N ALA A 6 -47.55 29.09 4.35
CA ALA A 6 -46.13 29.13 4.72
C ALA A 6 -45.56 28.13 5.75
N ALA A 7 -44.81 27.18 5.17
CA ALA A 7 -43.73 26.44 5.81
C ALA A 7 -42.81 27.35 6.64
N ARG A 8 -42.81 27.15 7.97
CA ARG A 8 -41.82 27.72 8.88
C ARG A 8 -40.61 26.81 8.98
N GLN A 9 -39.83 26.81 7.92
CA GLN A 9 -38.43 26.39 7.93
C GLN A 9 -37.58 27.61 8.26
N ASN A 10 -36.70 27.51 9.25
CA ASN A 10 -35.35 28.12 9.30
C ASN A 10 -34.74 28.01 10.70
N GLY A 11 -34.20 26.82 10.99
CA GLY A 11 -33.20 26.65 12.04
C GLY A 11 -31.96 27.46 11.70
N ARG A 12 -31.76 28.56 12.41
CA ARG A 12 -30.49 29.31 12.46
C ARG A 12 -29.48 28.48 13.24
N HIS A 13 -28.87 27.50 12.58
CA HIS A 13 -27.64 26.91 13.08
C HIS A 13 -26.46 27.71 12.54
N GLY A 14 -25.77 28.34 13.49
CA GLY A 14 -24.62 29.19 13.27
C GLY A 14 -23.58 28.54 12.38
N LYS A 15 -22.94 29.39 11.59
CA LYS A 15 -21.88 29.03 10.66
C LYS A 15 -20.66 28.59 11.47
N HIS A 16 -20.53 27.31 11.76
CA HIS A 16 -19.31 26.78 12.35
C HIS A 16 -18.18 26.95 11.34
N ALA A 17 -17.13 27.58 11.83
CA ALA A 17 -15.98 28.06 11.10
C ALA A 17 -15.43 27.05 10.10
N ARG A 18 -15.07 27.59 8.93
CA ARG A 18 -14.34 26.94 7.85
C ARG A 18 -12.95 26.53 8.35
N TYR A 19 -12.85 25.46 9.14
CA TYR A 19 -11.56 24.85 9.42
C TYR A 19 -11.20 23.97 8.22
N GLY A 20 -10.55 24.60 7.23
CA GLY A 20 -9.91 23.92 6.12
C GLY A 20 -8.80 23.03 6.66
N ILE A 21 -9.14 21.78 6.99
CA ILE A 21 -8.15 20.71 7.09
C ILE A 21 -7.83 20.26 5.66
N GLU A 22 -7.01 21.06 4.98
CA GLU A 22 -6.32 20.61 3.78
C GLU A 22 -5.60 19.32 4.11
N ARG A 23 -6.07 18.25 3.47
CA ARG A 23 -5.59 16.89 3.68
C ARG A 23 -4.12 16.87 3.27
N ARG A 24 -3.27 16.92 4.29
CA ARG A 24 -1.83 16.64 4.26
C ARG A 24 -1.59 15.52 3.24
N GLY A 25 -0.92 15.87 2.13
CA GLY A 25 -0.69 14.98 1.00
C GLY A 25 -0.18 13.63 1.49
N LYS A 26 -1.03 12.60 1.37
CA LYS A 26 -0.57 11.22 1.37
C LYS A 26 0.44 11.15 0.24
N ALA A 27 1.72 11.08 0.56
CA ALA A 27 2.73 10.64 -0.40
C ALA A 27 2.23 9.29 -0.92
N ALA A 28 1.64 9.31 -2.12
CA ALA A 28 1.39 8.10 -2.86
C ALA A 28 2.77 7.48 -3.00
N PHE A 29 3.01 6.40 -2.26
CA PHE A 29 4.16 5.54 -2.47
C PHE A 29 3.89 4.84 -3.81
N GLU A 30 4.01 5.61 -4.89
CA GLU A 30 3.84 5.19 -6.26
C GLU A 30 4.81 4.02 -6.43
N LYS A 31 4.25 2.81 -6.41
CA LYS A 31 5.02 1.58 -6.63
C LYS A 31 5.52 1.67 -8.06
N ARG A 32 6.72 2.23 -8.25
CA ARG A 32 7.34 2.35 -9.56
C ARG A 32 7.30 0.98 -10.21
N ALA A 33 6.81 0.91 -11.44
CA ALA A 33 6.67 -0.36 -12.14
C ALA A 33 8.03 -1.06 -12.23
N LEU A 34 8.06 -2.37 -11.97
CA LEU A 34 9.25 -3.20 -12.18
C LEU A 34 9.54 -3.29 -13.67
N SER A 35 10.80 -3.05 -14.06
CA SER A 35 11.25 -3.33 -15.42
C SER A 35 11.07 -4.83 -15.71
N ASP A 36 10.87 -5.19 -16.98
CA ASP A 36 10.62 -6.60 -17.36
C ASP A 36 11.73 -7.55 -16.86
N ALA A 37 12.99 -7.11 -16.96
CA ALA A 37 14.15 -7.82 -16.43
C ALA A 37 14.10 -8.06 -14.91
N GLU A 38 13.61 -7.10 -14.12
CA GLU A 38 13.44 -7.29 -12.67
C GLU A 38 12.33 -8.31 -12.37
N LYS A 39 11.21 -8.23 -13.11
CA LYS A 39 10.10 -9.18 -12.95
C LYS A 39 10.53 -10.60 -13.25
N GLN A 40 11.31 -10.81 -14.31
CA GLN A 40 11.76 -12.15 -14.69
C GLN A 40 12.70 -12.75 -13.64
N ARG A 41 13.58 -11.94 -13.05
CA ARG A 41 14.44 -12.38 -11.94
C ARG A 41 13.63 -12.76 -10.70
N LEU A 42 12.68 -11.91 -10.30
CA LEU A 42 11.77 -12.18 -9.19
C LEU A 42 10.92 -13.45 -9.39
N LYS A 43 10.53 -13.77 -10.63
CA LYS A 43 9.83 -15.01 -10.97
C LYS A 43 10.72 -16.26 -10.89
N ASN A 44 11.99 -16.14 -11.29
CA ASN A 44 12.96 -17.22 -11.22
C ASN A 44 13.56 -17.41 -9.82
N ALA A 45 13.32 -16.47 -8.91
CA ALA A 45 13.87 -16.54 -7.58
C ALA A 45 13.34 -17.78 -6.83
N PRO A 46 14.22 -18.51 -6.13
CA PRO A 46 13.82 -19.72 -5.43
C PRO A 46 12.86 -19.39 -4.28
N THR A 47 11.71 -20.06 -4.25
CA THR A 47 10.75 -19.96 -3.14
C THR A 47 11.13 -20.87 -1.96
N LYS A 48 12.04 -21.82 -2.19
CA LYS A 48 12.57 -22.78 -1.21
C LYS A 48 14.09 -22.68 -1.18
N CYS A 49 14.66 -22.77 0.02
CA CYS A 49 16.10 -22.80 0.18
C CYS A 49 16.69 -24.09 -0.43
N PRO A 50 17.69 -24.02 -1.32
CA PRO A 50 18.31 -25.22 -1.91
C PRO A 50 19.10 -26.06 -0.91
N SER A 51 19.48 -25.47 0.24
CA SER A 51 20.29 -26.14 1.26
C SER A 51 19.47 -26.90 2.30
N CYS A 52 18.26 -26.44 2.64
CA CYS A 52 17.45 -27.02 3.71
C CYS A 52 15.97 -27.25 3.33
N ALA A 53 15.58 -26.94 2.09
CA ALA A 53 14.22 -26.99 1.57
C ALA A 53 13.17 -26.12 2.30
N SER A 54 13.58 -25.34 3.31
CA SER A 54 12.68 -24.45 4.06
C SER A 54 12.17 -23.30 3.16
N PRO A 55 10.92 -22.86 3.33
CA PRO A 55 10.38 -21.72 2.57
C PRO A 55 11.17 -20.44 2.85
N LEU A 56 11.55 -19.74 1.79
CA LEU A 56 12.13 -18.41 1.86
C LEU A 56 10.98 -17.41 2.03
N ALA A 57 10.52 -17.24 3.28
CA ALA A 57 9.39 -16.34 3.61
C ALA A 57 9.75 -14.85 3.55
N ALA A 58 11.04 -14.51 3.42
CA ALA A 58 11.47 -13.13 3.32
C ALA A 58 11.16 -12.56 1.92
N PRO A 59 10.47 -11.42 1.81
CA PRO A 59 10.19 -10.79 0.52
C PRO A 59 11.50 -10.31 -0.13
N ILE A 60 11.72 -10.69 -1.38
CA ILE A 60 12.85 -10.20 -2.17
C ILE A 60 12.61 -8.73 -2.52
N LEU A 61 13.49 -7.86 -2.02
CA LEU A 61 13.43 -6.43 -2.31
C LEU A 61 13.93 -6.16 -3.74
N ARG A 62 13.50 -5.04 -4.32
CA ARG A 62 13.98 -4.60 -5.64
C ARG A 62 15.50 -4.41 -5.59
N GLY A 63 16.22 -5.01 -6.53
CA GLY A 63 17.68 -4.98 -6.57
C GLY A 63 18.41 -5.96 -5.64
N GLN A 64 17.70 -6.74 -4.81
CA GLN A 64 18.33 -7.86 -4.10
C GLN A 64 18.66 -8.97 -5.11
N THR A 65 19.93 -9.38 -5.13
CA THR A 65 20.42 -10.55 -5.87
C THR A 65 20.77 -11.72 -4.95
N GLU A 66 20.66 -11.52 -3.64
CA GLU A 66 21.05 -12.50 -2.61
C GLU A 66 19.98 -12.50 -1.53
N ILE A 67 19.57 -13.70 -1.09
CA ILE A 67 18.61 -13.88 0.01
C ILE A 67 19.21 -14.82 1.07
N LYS A 68 19.13 -14.40 2.33
CA LYS A 68 19.50 -15.24 3.47
C LYS A 68 18.31 -16.08 3.91
N CYS A 69 18.49 -17.38 4.01
CA CYS A 69 17.46 -18.28 4.53
C CYS A 69 17.25 -18.04 6.04
N PRO A 70 16.02 -17.76 6.50
CA PRO A 70 15.74 -17.56 7.92
C PRO A 70 15.82 -18.85 8.75
N ALA A 71 15.76 -20.02 8.11
CA ALA A 71 15.79 -21.32 8.79
C ALA A 71 17.22 -21.82 9.05
N CYS A 72 18.08 -21.84 8.03
CA CYS A 72 19.44 -22.37 8.13
C CYS A 72 20.54 -21.31 8.02
N GLY A 73 20.20 -20.06 7.68
CA GLY A 73 21.17 -18.98 7.51
C GLY A 73 21.95 -18.98 6.19
N THR A 74 21.72 -19.96 5.31
CA THR A 74 22.39 -20.03 4.00
C THR A 74 22.03 -18.84 3.12
N VAL A 75 23.03 -18.20 2.52
CA VAL A 75 22.85 -17.11 1.54
C VAL A 75 22.78 -17.72 0.15
N THR A 76 21.70 -17.45 -0.58
CA THR A 76 21.46 -17.96 -1.94
C THR A 76 21.41 -16.79 -2.93
N ARG A 77 22.10 -16.90 -4.05
CA ARG A 77 22.11 -15.93 -5.15
C ARG A 77 21.14 -16.34 -6.26
N PHE A 78 20.41 -15.38 -6.85
CA PHE A 78 19.44 -15.58 -7.93
C PHE A 78 19.39 -14.39 -8.91
#